data_AF-F4S356-F1
#
_entry.id   AF-F4S356-F1
#
_cell.length_a   1.000
_cell.length_b   1.000
_cell.length_c   1.000
_cell.angle_alpha   90.00
_cell.angle_beta   90.00
_cell.angle_gamma   90.00
#
_symmetry.space_group_name_H-M   'P 1'
#
loop_
_entity.id
_entity.type
_entity.pdbx_description
1 polymer ?
#
loop_
_entity_poly.entity_id
_entity_poly.type
_entity_poly.pdbx_seq_one_letter_code
_entity_poly.pdbx_strand_id
1 'polypeptide(L)'
;MLSFQSPNFFIIFIGISITQFAFSNADAANCKTSYRSQRPARTSICEDDYATKYTCFTSSCSNNGRQFAPMKGCLHNGAGGQSEQQCSGYKPGKSGHYECTNSGGQSYQCPYSVLNVPFITCGDCALP
;
A
#
# COMPACT_ATOMS: atom_id res chain seq x y z
N MET A 1 30.42 40.06 -59.51
CA MET A 1 29.25 39.74 -58.68
C MET A 1 29.38 38.29 -58.27
N LEU A 2 29.69 38.02 -57.00
CA LEU A 2 29.87 36.67 -56.47
C LEU A 2 28.50 36.14 -56.02
N SER A 3 28.00 35.11 -56.71
CA SER A 3 26.78 34.39 -56.39
C SER A 3 27.06 33.38 -55.27
N PHE A 4 26.54 33.65 -54.07
CA PHE A 4 26.56 32.73 -52.93
C PHE A 4 25.35 31.78 -53.03
N GLN A 5 25.63 30.51 -53.30
CA GLN A 5 24.71 29.38 -53.11
C GLN A 5 24.67 29.07 -51.60
N SER A 6 23.50 29.18 -50.97
CA SER A 6 23.26 28.71 -49.60
C SER A 6 22.54 27.36 -49.65
N PRO A 7 23.04 26.31 -48.95
CA PRO A 7 22.48 24.97 -49.03
C PRO A 7 21.27 24.81 -48.11
N ASN A 8 20.35 23.97 -48.56
CA ASN A 8 19.15 23.51 -47.87
C ASN A 8 19.46 23.09 -46.42
N PHE A 9 18.83 23.78 -45.46
CA PHE A 9 18.76 23.39 -44.06
C PHE A 9 17.97 22.08 -43.94
N PHE A 10 18.67 20.95 -43.87
CA PHE A 10 18.08 19.68 -43.44
C PHE A 10 17.77 19.77 -41.95
N ILE A 11 16.48 19.96 -41.63
CA ILE A 11 15.96 19.88 -40.26
C ILE A 11 16.00 18.41 -39.84
N ILE A 12 16.96 18.06 -38.98
CA ILE A 12 17.07 16.74 -38.35
C ILE A 12 15.98 16.66 -37.27
N PHE A 13 14.89 15.94 -37.56
CA PHE A 13 13.90 15.56 -36.56
C PHE A 13 14.47 14.42 -35.71
N ILE A 14 15.02 14.76 -34.53
CA ILE A 14 15.34 13.76 -33.52
C ILE A 14 14.02 13.28 -32.91
N GLY A 15 13.52 12.15 -33.41
CA GLY A 15 12.37 11.45 -32.84
C GLY A 15 12.75 10.86 -31.48
N ILE A 16 12.45 11.58 -30.41
CA ILE A 16 12.56 11.05 -29.05
C ILE A 16 11.35 10.14 -28.83
N SER A 17 11.54 8.85 -29.07
CA SER A 17 10.60 7.80 -28.65
C SER A 17 10.64 7.71 -27.13
N ILE A 18 9.80 8.49 -26.44
CA ILE A 18 9.54 8.30 -25.01
C ILE A 18 8.76 6.98 -24.89
N THR A 19 9.47 5.88 -24.72
CA THR A 19 8.87 4.63 -24.24
C THR A 19 8.35 4.90 -22.85
N GLN A 20 7.04 5.10 -22.74
CA GLN A 20 6.37 5.20 -21.46
C GLN A 20 6.57 3.85 -20.75
N PHE A 21 7.39 3.83 -19.70
CA PHE A 21 7.40 2.70 -18.78
C PHE A 21 6.03 2.66 -18.12
N ALA A 22 5.15 1.80 -18.63
CA ALA A 22 3.90 1.48 -17.97
C ALA A 22 4.24 0.70 -16.70
N PHE A 23 4.53 1.41 -15.61
CA PHE A 23 4.39 0.82 -14.29
C PHE A 23 2.91 0.50 -14.14
N SER A 24 2.58 -0.79 -14.21
CA SER A 24 1.24 -1.30 -13.92
C SER A 24 0.93 -1.08 -12.44
N ASN A 25 0.65 0.16 -12.07
CA ASN A 25 0.23 0.50 -10.72
C ASN A 25 -1.20 -0.02 -10.55
N ALA A 26 -1.47 -0.76 -9.48
CA ALA A 26 -2.85 -0.94 -9.05
C ALA A 26 -3.35 0.45 -8.58
N ASP A 27 -4.44 0.93 -9.18
CA ASP A 27 -5.03 2.24 -8.90
C ASP A 27 -5.42 2.38 -7.41
N ALA A 28 -5.86 1.26 -6.81
CA ALA A 28 -5.98 1.09 -5.37
C ALA A 28 -5.94 -0.40 -4.98
N ALA A 29 -5.25 -0.74 -3.89
CA ALA A 29 -5.25 -2.06 -3.27
C ALA A 29 -5.96 -2.00 -1.91
N ASN A 30 -6.99 -2.82 -1.73
CA ASN A 30 -7.71 -2.95 -0.47
C ASN A 30 -7.08 -4.06 0.35
N CYS A 31 -6.31 -3.71 1.37
CA CYS A 31 -5.47 -4.64 2.13
C CYS A 31 -6.29 -5.47 3.12
N LYS A 32 -7.31 -6.21 2.68
CA LYS A 32 -8.22 -6.95 3.55
C LYS A 32 -7.51 -8.11 4.24
N THR A 33 -6.64 -8.85 3.55
CA THR A 33 -5.96 -10.01 4.15
C THR A 33 -4.91 -9.55 5.13
N SER A 34 -3.98 -8.68 4.72
CA SER A 34 -2.97 -8.16 5.62
C SER A 34 -2.46 -6.78 5.22
N TYR A 35 -2.01 -6.02 6.22
CA TYR A 35 -1.29 -4.76 6.02
C TYR A 35 -0.16 -4.63 7.01
N ARG A 36 1.00 -4.15 6.55
CA ARG A 36 2.14 -3.84 7.41
C ARG A 36 3.00 -2.75 6.81
N SER A 37 3.17 -1.64 7.53
CA SER A 37 4.25 -0.68 7.24
C SER A 37 5.62 -1.32 7.54
N GLN A 38 6.55 -1.30 6.58
CA GLN A 38 7.93 -1.72 6.84
C GLN A 38 8.69 -0.63 7.60
N ARG A 39 9.80 -0.97 8.28
CA ARG A 39 10.70 0.02 8.88
C ARG A 39 12.04 -0.02 8.13
N PRO A 40 12.57 1.12 7.64
CA PRO A 40 11.99 2.47 7.69
C PRO A 40 10.68 2.57 6.87
N ALA A 41 9.76 3.43 7.32
CA ALA A 41 8.37 3.53 6.84
C ALA A 41 8.19 4.12 5.42
N ARG A 42 9.06 3.77 4.49
CA ARG A 42 8.94 4.19 3.08
C ARG A 42 7.92 3.35 2.33
N THR A 43 7.91 2.05 2.60
CA THR A 43 7.06 1.07 1.93
C THR A 43 6.20 0.31 2.93
N SER A 44 5.10 -0.21 2.42
CA SER A 44 4.18 -1.09 3.12
C SER A 44 3.91 -2.32 2.27
N ILE A 45 3.60 -3.42 2.95
CA ILE A 45 3.10 -4.63 2.32
C ILE A 45 1.60 -4.66 2.54
N CYS A 46 0.87 -4.80 1.43
CA CYS A 46 -0.57 -4.89 1.36
C CYS A 46 -0.92 -6.25 0.75
N GLU A 47 -1.88 -6.95 1.34
CA GLU A 47 -2.42 -8.20 0.78
C GLU A 47 -3.93 -8.08 0.66
N ASP A 48 -4.42 -8.21 -0.57
CA ASP A 48 -5.85 -8.04 -0.90
C ASP A 48 -6.69 -9.26 -0.51
N ASP A 49 -7.99 -9.23 -0.83
CA ASP A 49 -8.92 -10.34 -0.59
C ASP A 49 -8.63 -11.61 -1.42
N TYR A 50 -7.81 -11.52 -2.45
CA TYR A 50 -7.36 -12.65 -3.26
C TYR A 50 -5.98 -13.16 -2.83
N ALA A 51 -5.46 -12.69 -1.70
CA ALA A 51 -4.10 -12.97 -1.22
C ALA A 51 -2.99 -12.47 -2.17
N THR A 52 -3.30 -11.50 -3.04
CA THR A 52 -2.30 -10.84 -3.89
C THR A 52 -1.51 -9.87 -3.04
N LYS A 53 -0.19 -10.03 -3.06
CA LYS A 53 0.73 -9.14 -2.33
C LYS A 53 1.15 -7.98 -3.21
N TYR A 54 1.15 -6.81 -2.62
CA TYR A 54 1.60 -5.57 -3.21
C TYR A 54 2.62 -4.88 -2.30
N THR A 55 3.57 -4.20 -2.92
CA THR A 55 4.43 -3.23 -2.26
C THR A 55 3.93 -1.85 -2.63
N CYS A 56 3.55 -1.06 -1.62
CA CYS A 56 2.97 0.27 -1.81
C CYS A 56 3.77 1.29 -0.99
N PHE A 57 3.77 2.57 -1.41
CA PHE A 57 4.32 3.63 -0.56
C PHE A 57 3.48 3.80 0.69
N THR A 58 4.09 3.86 1.88
CA THR A 58 3.31 3.98 3.14
C THR A 58 2.46 5.26 3.18
N SER A 59 2.89 6.32 2.49
CA SER A 59 2.18 7.59 2.40
C SER A 59 0.88 7.52 1.60
N SER A 60 0.74 6.57 0.67
CA SER A 60 -0.49 6.36 -0.11
C SER A 60 -1.49 5.44 0.60
N CYS A 61 -1.12 4.90 1.76
CA CYS A 61 -1.92 3.95 2.51
C CYS A 61 -2.71 4.64 3.64
N SER A 62 -4.03 4.54 3.59
CA SER A 62 -4.87 5.06 4.68
C SER A 62 -6.21 4.32 4.81
N ASN A 63 -6.79 4.42 6.01
CA ASN A 63 -8.20 4.18 6.26
C ASN A 63 -8.82 5.52 6.64
N ASN A 64 -9.66 6.10 5.77
CA ASN A 64 -10.30 7.39 6.00
C ASN A 64 -9.29 8.50 6.41
N GLY A 65 -8.14 8.58 5.72
CA GLY A 65 -7.09 9.57 5.99
C GLY A 65 -6.18 9.26 7.19
N ARG A 66 -6.32 8.08 7.82
CA ARG A 66 -5.49 7.63 8.94
C ARG A 66 -4.60 6.47 8.53
N GLN A 67 -3.33 6.47 8.95
CA GLN A 67 -2.37 5.38 8.66
C GLN A 67 -2.49 4.18 9.61
N PHE A 68 -3.69 3.96 10.16
CA PHE A 68 -4.00 2.82 11.01
C PHE A 68 -5.43 2.37 10.74
N ALA A 69 -5.66 1.06 10.89
CA ALA A 69 -7.01 0.51 10.90
C ALA A 69 -7.58 0.60 12.34
N PRO A 70 -8.77 1.16 12.54
CA PRO A 70 -9.42 1.12 13.84
C PRO A 70 -9.93 -0.29 14.09
N MET A 71 -9.45 -0.97 15.13
CA MET A 71 -9.94 -2.30 15.48
C MET A 71 -10.50 -2.30 16.90
N LYS A 72 -11.83 -2.31 16.99
CA LYS A 72 -12.59 -2.30 18.23
C LYS A 72 -12.74 -3.72 18.79
N GLY A 73 -12.72 -3.83 20.11
CA GLY A 73 -12.95 -5.11 20.79
C GLY A 73 -11.71 -6.00 20.80
N CYS A 74 -10.54 -5.48 20.42
CA CYS A 74 -9.32 -6.28 20.44
C CYS A 74 -8.81 -6.49 21.86
N LEU A 75 -8.27 -7.67 22.12
CA LEU A 75 -7.76 -8.12 23.41
C LEU A 75 -6.24 -8.23 23.35
N HIS A 76 -5.55 -7.60 24.31
CA HIS A 76 -4.09 -7.73 24.45
C HIS A 76 -3.77 -9.12 25.02
N ASN A 77 -3.07 -9.97 24.26
CA ASN A 77 -2.70 -11.32 24.69
C ASN A 77 -3.86 -12.17 25.26
N GLY A 78 -5.10 -11.95 24.79
CA GLY A 78 -6.28 -12.65 25.31
C GLY A 78 -6.66 -12.28 26.76
N ALA A 79 -5.98 -11.31 27.38
CA ALA A 79 -6.33 -10.78 28.68
C ALA A 79 -7.64 -9.96 28.58
N GLY A 80 -8.46 -10.02 29.62
CA GLY A 80 -9.73 -9.32 29.69
C GLY A 80 -9.56 -7.80 29.58
N GLY A 81 -10.31 -7.18 28.67
CA GLY A 81 -10.29 -5.74 28.40
C GLY A 81 -10.38 -5.47 26.91
N GLN A 82 -11.53 -4.99 26.45
CA GLN A 82 -11.71 -4.58 25.05
C GLN A 82 -11.02 -3.24 24.82
N SER A 83 -10.22 -3.16 23.76
CA SER A 83 -9.55 -1.92 23.38
C SER A 83 -9.93 -1.46 21.97
N GLU A 84 -9.86 -0.15 21.75
CA GLU A 84 -9.99 0.49 20.43
C GLU A 84 -8.59 0.79 19.88
N GLN A 85 -7.86 -0.27 19.50
CA GLN A 85 -6.48 -0.12 19.07
C GLN A 85 -6.37 0.52 17.69
N GLN A 86 -5.37 1.38 17.56
CA GLN A 86 -4.92 1.94 16.28
C GLN A 86 -3.91 0.98 15.66
N CYS A 87 -4.38 0.09 14.79
CA CYS A 87 -3.57 -0.97 14.22
C CYS A 87 -2.70 -0.44 13.10
N SER A 88 -1.40 -0.32 13.37
CA SER A 88 -0.37 0.01 12.39
C SER A 88 -0.05 -1.14 11.43
N GLY A 89 -0.47 -2.35 11.78
CA GLY A 89 -0.46 -3.51 10.91
C GLY A 89 -1.43 -4.57 11.41
N TYR A 90 -1.87 -5.45 10.54
CA TYR A 90 -2.75 -6.56 10.88
C TYR A 90 -2.61 -7.71 9.88
N LYS A 91 -2.98 -8.91 10.33
CA LYS A 91 -2.94 -10.16 9.53
C LYS A 91 -3.89 -11.21 10.11
N PRO A 92 -4.20 -12.29 9.40
CA PRO A 92 -4.95 -13.41 9.96
C PRO A 92 -4.15 -14.14 11.04
N GLY A 93 -4.79 -14.44 12.17
CA GLY A 93 -4.25 -15.23 13.27
C GLY A 93 -4.69 -16.70 13.24
N LYS A 94 -4.24 -17.49 14.23
CA LYS A 94 -4.40 -18.96 14.25
C LYS A 94 -5.85 -19.47 14.38
N SER A 95 -6.78 -18.64 14.86
CA SER A 95 -8.16 -19.03 15.14
C SER A 95 -9.18 -18.34 14.23
N GLY A 96 -8.76 -17.83 13.06
CA GLY A 96 -9.62 -17.07 12.15
C GLY A 96 -9.90 -15.63 12.59
N HIS A 97 -9.41 -15.23 13.76
CA HIS A 97 -9.36 -13.84 14.23
C HIS A 97 -8.20 -13.09 13.60
N TYR A 98 -8.35 -11.79 13.41
CA TYR A 98 -7.23 -10.93 13.01
C TYR A 98 -6.33 -10.64 14.20
N GLU A 99 -5.03 -10.66 13.95
CA GLU A 99 -4.02 -10.14 14.84
C GLU A 99 -3.67 -8.71 14.41
N CYS A 100 -3.82 -7.76 15.31
CA CYS A 100 -3.43 -6.36 15.14
C CYS A 100 -2.11 -6.10 15.85
N THR A 101 -1.21 -5.35 15.21
CA THR A 101 -0.01 -4.81 15.84
C THR A 101 -0.10 -3.28 15.89
N ASN A 102 -0.04 -2.70 17.10
CA ASN A 102 -0.02 -1.25 17.27
C ASN A 102 1.38 -0.65 17.03
N SER A 103 1.49 0.68 17.05
CA SER A 103 2.76 1.38 16.79
C SER A 103 3.87 1.07 17.82
N GLY A 104 3.47 0.65 19.03
CA GLY A 104 4.35 0.16 20.09
C GLY A 104 4.80 -1.29 19.92
N GLY A 105 4.40 -1.97 18.84
CA GLY A 105 4.77 -3.37 18.57
C GLY A 105 3.99 -4.40 19.40
N GLN A 106 2.94 -3.98 20.10
CA GLN A 106 2.10 -4.89 20.88
C GLN A 106 1.05 -5.56 19.99
N SER A 107 0.85 -6.85 20.20
CA SER A 107 -0.13 -7.65 19.47
C SER A 107 -1.46 -7.76 20.21
N TYR A 108 -2.55 -7.68 19.47
CA TYR A 108 -3.91 -7.82 19.97
C TYR A 108 -4.71 -8.78 19.09
N GLN A 109 -5.54 -9.60 19.69
CA GLN A 109 -6.48 -10.45 18.96
C GLN A 109 -7.80 -9.70 18.80
N CYS A 110 -8.26 -9.59 17.56
CA CYS A 110 -9.44 -8.81 17.21
C CYS A 110 -10.57 -9.71 16.69
N PRO A 111 -11.85 -9.39 16.99
CA PRO A 111 -13.00 -10.19 16.60
C PRO A 111 -13.40 -9.99 15.12
N TYR A 112 -12.43 -9.68 14.26
CA TYR A 112 -12.64 -9.49 12.83
C TYR A 112 -12.26 -10.73 12.03
N SER A 113 -12.88 -10.84 10.86
CA SER A 113 -12.61 -11.81 9.81
C SER A 113 -12.44 -11.07 8.47
N VAL A 114 -12.07 -11.78 7.40
CA VAL A 114 -11.87 -11.17 6.07
C VAL A 114 -13.12 -10.46 5.54
N LEU A 115 -14.32 -10.83 6.05
CA LEU A 115 -15.60 -10.29 5.62
C LEU A 115 -15.93 -8.95 6.28
N ASN A 116 -15.37 -8.64 7.45
CA ASN A 116 -15.76 -7.47 8.25
C ASN A 116 -14.57 -6.68 8.83
N VAL A 117 -13.34 -7.01 8.44
CA VAL A 117 -12.13 -6.33 8.91
C VAL A 117 -12.10 -4.87 8.41
N PRO A 118 -11.85 -3.90 9.30
CA PRO A 118 -11.47 -2.56 8.90
C PRO A 118 -10.11 -2.62 8.21
N PHE A 119 -10.06 -2.23 6.93
CA PHE A 119 -8.85 -2.35 6.12
C PHE A 119 -8.25 -1.00 5.73
N ILE A 120 -6.94 -1.00 5.50
CA ILE A 120 -6.21 0.07 4.84
C ILE A 120 -6.40 -0.07 3.33
N THR A 121 -6.61 1.05 2.64
CA THR A 121 -6.52 1.13 1.18
C THR A 121 -5.22 1.85 0.82
N CYS A 122 -4.46 1.27 -0.10
CA CYS A 122 -3.20 1.83 -0.58
C CYS A 122 -3.30 2.18 -2.06
N GLY A 123 -2.81 3.35 -2.46
CA GLY A 123 -2.53 3.68 -3.87
C GLY A 123 -1.07 3.39 -4.24
N ASP A 124 -0.71 3.63 -5.51
CA ASP A 124 0.68 3.53 -6.00
C ASP A 124 1.36 2.19 -5.65
N CYS A 125 0.61 1.12 -5.82
CA CYS A 125 1.02 -0.23 -5.47
C CYS A 125 1.61 -0.96 -6.68
N ALA A 126 2.77 -1.58 -6.47
CA ALA A 126 3.39 -2.48 -7.44
C ALA A 126 3.28 -3.93 -6.97
N LEU A 127 3.19 -4.86 -7.92
CA LEU A 127 3.45 -6.27 -7.64
C LEU A 127 4.93 -6.45 -7.23
N PRO A 128 5.23 -7.37 -6.30
CA PRO A 128 6.58 -7.61 -5.81
C PRO A 128 7.55 -8.12 -6.88
#